data_AF-A0A2V6ATA2-F1
#
_entry.id   AF-A0A2V6ATA2-F1
#
_cell.length_a   1.000
_cell.length_b   1.000
_cell.length_c   1.000
_cell.angle_alpha   90.00
_cell.angle_beta   90.00
_cell.angle_gamma   90.00
#
_symmetry.space_group_name_H-M   'P 1'
#
loop_
_entity.id
_entity.type
_entity.pdbx_description
1 polymer ?
#
loop_
_entity_poly.entity_id
_entity_poly.type
_entity_poly.pdbx_seq_one_letter_code
_entity_poly.pdbx_strand_id
1 'polypeptide(L)'
;MEKLNLLGVALGLACLAGINLYLTVFATGLAIHFHWITLSPAYQSLEVLGDPVIITVAGVLYFLEFLADKIPWIDSAWDAVHTVIRPIGGALLAIQVLGHPSPALTVIVALLAGGTSLVTHTAKAATRLASNTSPEPFSNIALSFGEDLAVLGGLALVHFNPLLALSIFATAIAAFLYFAPKILRAMKAKIWLALNKLNSPADLNMPVKLPLMLPARLASIFRRQNVLGETIVWAAPCLSGRGRRIPPNLFGALVATNEEPHKILFVARKNGRPFAQTIELEGLRVAHEPKFLSENLIIFPAAGKGPKYLFTFPRPRAAVVEQIVEYLCERLGQRERAAGEPHVDPAVLA
;
A
#
# COMPACT_ATOMS: atom_id res chain seq x y z
N MET A 1 30.31 -21.62 11.06
CA MET A 1 30.62 -20.22 10.67
C MET A 1 30.72 -20.07 9.16
N GLU A 2 31.54 -20.86 8.48
CA GLU A 2 31.75 -20.75 7.02
C GLU A 2 30.46 -20.85 6.17
N LYS A 3 29.60 -21.84 6.41
CA LYS A 3 28.30 -21.96 5.71
C LYS A 3 27.37 -20.76 5.94
N LEU A 4 27.41 -20.15 7.13
CA LEU A 4 26.60 -18.98 7.45
C LEU A 4 27.14 -17.73 6.76
N ASN A 5 28.46 -17.59 6.63
CA ASN A 5 29.07 -16.52 5.84
C ASN A 5 28.67 -16.64 4.37
N LEU A 6 28.71 -17.84 3.82
CA LEU A 6 28.34 -18.11 2.44
C LEU A 6 26.86 -17.77 2.17
N LEU A 7 25.96 -18.15 3.08
CA LEU A 7 24.55 -17.73 3.04
C LEU A 7 24.39 -16.21 3.19
N GLY A 8 25.21 -15.57 4.05
CA GLY A 8 25.21 -14.13 4.23
C GLY A 8 25.59 -13.37 2.97
N VAL A 9 26.60 -13.85 2.23
CA VAL A 9 26.97 -13.29 0.92
C VAL A 9 25.86 -13.55 -0.11
N ALA A 10 25.38 -14.79 -0.24
CA ALA A 10 24.37 -15.16 -1.22
C ALA A 10 23.06 -14.39 -1.06
N LEU A 11 22.50 -14.39 0.16
CA LEU A 11 21.24 -13.70 0.46
C LEU A 11 21.44 -12.18 0.57
N GLY A 12 22.63 -11.72 0.96
CA GLY A 12 23.00 -10.30 0.95
C GLY A 12 22.98 -9.73 -0.46
N LEU A 13 23.67 -10.38 -1.40
CA LEU A 13 23.64 -9.97 -2.82
C LEU A 13 22.22 -10.06 -3.40
N ALA A 14 21.43 -11.08 -3.04
CA ALA A 14 20.05 -11.19 -3.49
C ALA A 14 19.15 -10.05 -2.96
N CYS A 15 19.34 -9.65 -1.69
CA CYS A 15 18.65 -8.50 -1.08
C CYS A 15 19.00 -7.20 -1.83
N LEU A 16 20.30 -6.95 -2.03
CA LEU A 16 20.79 -5.75 -2.73
C LEU A 16 20.33 -5.71 -4.18
N ALA A 17 20.30 -6.86 -4.86
CA ALA A 17 19.74 -6.98 -6.20
C ALA A 17 18.25 -6.65 -6.27
N GLY A 18 17.50 -6.91 -5.19
CA GLY A 18 16.13 -6.45 -5.04
C GLY A 18 16.00 -4.92 -5.03
N ILE A 19 17.00 -4.19 -4.51
CA ILE A 19 17.04 -2.72 -4.50
C ILE A 19 17.53 -2.18 -5.85
N ASN A 20 18.72 -2.62 -6.30
CA ASN A 20 19.34 -2.25 -7.57
C ASN A 20 20.20 -3.42 -8.10
N LEU A 21 19.63 -4.25 -8.98
CA LEU A 21 20.33 -5.42 -9.55
C LEU A 21 21.57 -4.99 -10.32
N TYR A 22 21.44 -3.98 -11.17
CA TYR A 22 22.52 -3.58 -12.06
C TYR A 22 23.68 -2.94 -11.30
N LEU A 23 23.39 -2.08 -10.31
CA LEU A 23 24.42 -1.54 -9.43
C LEU A 23 25.09 -2.63 -8.60
N THR A 24 24.32 -3.61 -8.11
CA THR A 24 24.86 -4.75 -7.35
C THR A 24 25.87 -5.53 -8.19
N VAL A 25 25.52 -5.86 -9.43
CA VAL A 25 26.42 -6.57 -10.36
C VAL A 25 27.61 -5.70 -10.76
N PHE A 26 27.37 -4.45 -11.14
CA PHE A 26 28.38 -3.52 -11.62
C PHE A 26 29.45 -3.23 -10.55
N ALA A 27 29.03 -2.83 -9.34
CA ALA A 27 29.96 -2.52 -8.26
C ALA A 27 30.74 -3.75 -7.76
N THR A 28 30.08 -4.90 -7.67
CA THR A 28 30.76 -6.17 -7.34
C THR A 28 31.77 -6.54 -8.41
N GLY A 29 31.39 -6.43 -9.69
CA GLY A 29 32.25 -6.73 -10.83
C GLY A 29 33.48 -5.82 -10.90
N LEU A 30 33.31 -4.50 -10.72
CA LEU A 30 34.43 -3.56 -10.64
C LEU A 30 35.38 -3.90 -9.50
N ALA A 31 34.85 -4.22 -8.32
CA ALA A 31 35.67 -4.57 -7.16
C ALA A 31 36.51 -5.83 -7.40
N ILE A 32 35.96 -6.81 -8.12
CA ILE A 32 36.68 -8.03 -8.52
C ILE A 32 37.71 -7.72 -9.62
N HIS A 33 37.30 -7.01 -10.67
CA HIS A 33 38.13 -6.71 -11.84
C HIS A 33 39.37 -5.88 -11.51
N PHE A 34 39.22 -4.88 -10.66
CA PHE A 34 40.32 -4.03 -10.20
C PHE A 34 41.00 -4.54 -8.93
N HIS A 35 40.67 -5.76 -8.49
CA HIS A 35 41.23 -6.38 -7.29
C HIS A 35 41.10 -5.54 -6.01
N TRP A 36 40.02 -4.76 -5.88
CA TRP A 36 39.69 -4.04 -4.64
C TRP A 36 39.29 -5.00 -3.51
N ILE A 37 38.78 -6.18 -3.88
CA ILE A 37 38.47 -7.27 -2.97
C ILE A 37 39.16 -8.55 -3.42
N THR A 38 39.56 -9.36 -2.45
CA THR A 38 40.00 -10.74 -2.68
C THR A 38 38.84 -11.68 -2.35
N LEU A 39 38.39 -12.47 -3.34
CA LEU A 39 37.35 -13.46 -3.11
C LEU A 39 37.88 -14.61 -2.25
N SER A 40 37.05 -15.09 -1.34
CA SER A 40 37.34 -16.32 -0.60
C SER A 40 37.15 -17.53 -1.52
N PRO A 41 37.93 -18.62 -1.33
CA PRO A 41 37.71 -19.88 -2.04
C PRO A 41 36.26 -20.37 -1.98
N ALA A 42 35.55 -20.06 -0.89
CA ALA A 42 34.17 -20.47 -0.67
C ALA A 42 33.15 -19.87 -1.66
N TYR A 43 33.48 -18.74 -2.31
CA TYR A 43 32.62 -18.07 -3.28
C TYR A 43 33.41 -17.55 -4.49
N GLN A 44 34.50 -18.24 -4.84
CA GLN A 44 35.38 -17.90 -5.96
C GLN A 44 34.63 -17.83 -7.28
N SER A 45 33.56 -18.62 -7.45
CA SER A 45 32.73 -18.60 -8.65
C SER A 45 32.12 -17.22 -8.97
N LEU A 46 32.05 -16.28 -8.01
CA LEU A 46 31.69 -14.88 -8.29
C LEU A 46 32.68 -14.14 -9.20
N GLU A 47 33.89 -14.66 -9.39
CA GLU A 47 34.94 -14.06 -10.23
C GLU A 47 34.47 -13.75 -11.65
N VAL A 48 33.50 -14.51 -12.17
CA VAL A 48 32.86 -14.27 -13.47
C VAL A 48 32.30 -12.84 -13.59
N LEU A 49 31.84 -12.22 -12.49
CA LEU A 49 31.33 -10.85 -12.50
C LEU A 49 32.42 -9.81 -12.81
N GLY A 50 33.69 -10.17 -12.66
CA GLY A 50 34.85 -9.36 -13.03
C GLY A 50 35.11 -9.30 -14.55
N ASP A 51 34.33 -10.02 -15.35
CA ASP A 51 34.43 -9.97 -16.82
C ASP A 51 34.05 -8.58 -17.37
N PRO A 52 34.89 -7.95 -18.23
CA PRO A 52 34.64 -6.60 -18.75
C PRO A 52 33.30 -6.45 -19.48
N VAL A 53 32.80 -7.50 -20.14
CA VAL A 53 31.51 -7.46 -20.84
C VAL A 53 30.38 -7.41 -19.84
N ILE A 54 30.42 -8.24 -18.79
CA ILE A 54 29.41 -8.23 -17.72
C ILE A 54 29.39 -6.87 -17.02
N ILE A 55 30.56 -6.33 -16.68
CA ILE A 55 30.69 -5.00 -16.06
C ILE A 55 30.11 -3.92 -16.98
N THR A 56 30.44 -3.93 -18.27
CA THR A 56 29.97 -2.93 -19.23
C THR A 56 28.44 -2.98 -19.37
N VAL A 57 27.87 -4.18 -19.53
CA VAL A 57 26.41 -4.34 -19.65
C VAL A 57 25.70 -3.91 -18.37
N ALA A 58 26.19 -4.32 -17.20
CA ALA A 58 25.63 -3.93 -15.92
C ALA A 58 25.73 -2.41 -15.69
N GLY A 59 26.85 -1.79 -16.07
CA GLY A 59 27.05 -0.34 -15.97
C GLY A 59 26.09 0.45 -16.85
N VAL A 60 25.88 0.02 -18.11
CA VAL A 60 24.90 0.64 -19.02
C VAL A 60 23.49 0.49 -18.47
N LEU A 61 23.09 -0.70 -18.03
CA LEU A 61 21.76 -0.93 -17.47
C LEU A 61 21.54 -0.17 -16.17
N TYR A 62 22.56 -0.05 -15.32
CA TYR A 62 22.51 0.80 -14.13
C TYR A 62 22.35 2.28 -14.51
N PHE A 63 23.09 2.77 -15.51
CA PHE A 63 22.96 4.15 -15.98
C PHE A 63 21.55 4.44 -16.50
N LEU A 64 20.96 3.51 -17.27
CA LEU A 64 19.58 3.62 -17.74
C LEU A 64 18.57 3.61 -16.57
N GLU A 65 18.75 2.73 -15.59
CA GLU A 65 17.93 2.70 -14.37
C GLU A 65 18.03 4.02 -13.59
N PHE A 66 19.25 4.53 -13.41
CA PHE A 66 19.51 5.78 -12.71
C PHE A 66 18.80 6.97 -13.37
N LEU A 67 18.74 7.01 -14.70
CA LEU A 67 17.99 8.03 -15.45
C LEU A 67 16.49 7.81 -15.38
N ALA A 68 16.03 6.55 -15.53
CA ALA A 68 14.62 6.19 -15.47
C ALA A 68 13.99 6.60 -14.12
N ASP A 69 14.72 6.42 -13.03
CA ASP A 69 14.32 6.79 -11.67
C ASP A 69 14.06 8.29 -11.45
N LYS A 70 14.54 9.15 -12.37
CA LYS A 70 14.35 10.61 -12.27
C LYS A 70 13.11 11.10 -13.01
N ILE A 71 12.53 10.28 -13.88
CA ILE A 71 11.40 10.68 -14.72
C ILE A 71 10.12 10.02 -14.16
N PRO A 72 9.12 10.82 -13.72
CA PRO A 72 7.86 10.28 -13.24
C PRO A 72 7.20 9.35 -14.28
N TRP A 73 6.57 8.27 -13.81
CA TRP A 73 5.92 7.23 -14.61
C TRP A 73 6.88 6.27 -15.32
N ILE A 74 8.02 6.75 -15.83
CA ILE A 74 9.08 5.89 -16.37
C ILE A 74 9.65 5.03 -15.25
N ASP A 75 9.88 5.63 -14.07
CA ASP A 75 10.26 4.94 -12.84
C ASP A 75 9.36 3.72 -12.54
N SER A 76 8.04 3.94 -12.62
CA SER A 76 7.01 2.96 -12.29
C SER A 76 6.94 1.86 -13.35
N ALA A 77 7.09 2.22 -14.64
CA ALA A 77 7.14 1.25 -15.73
C ALA A 77 8.40 0.38 -15.66
N TRP A 78 9.55 1.00 -15.34
CA TRP A 78 10.81 0.29 -15.11
C TRP A 78 10.67 -0.70 -13.95
N ASP A 79 10.16 -0.26 -12.80
CA ASP A 79 9.93 -1.12 -11.63
C ASP A 79 8.93 -2.26 -11.91
N ALA A 80 7.94 -2.05 -12.77
CA ALA A 80 6.99 -3.09 -13.17
C ALA A 80 7.69 -4.24 -13.92
N VAL A 81 8.52 -3.91 -14.92
CA VAL A 81 9.33 -4.91 -15.65
C VAL A 81 10.29 -5.64 -14.69
N HIS A 82 10.92 -4.88 -13.79
CA HIS A 82 11.92 -5.41 -12.87
C HIS A 82 11.35 -6.23 -11.71
N THR A 83 10.03 -6.24 -11.54
CA THR A 83 9.34 -7.17 -10.63
C THR A 83 9.60 -8.63 -11.02
N VAL A 84 9.92 -8.91 -12.29
CA VAL A 84 10.31 -10.25 -12.77
C VAL A 84 11.83 -10.40 -12.88
N ILE A 85 12.52 -9.40 -13.42
CA ILE A 85 13.97 -9.48 -13.69
C ILE A 85 14.79 -9.59 -12.40
N ARG A 86 14.47 -8.80 -11.36
CA ARG A 86 15.27 -8.75 -10.12
C ARG A 86 15.24 -10.06 -9.34
N PRO A 87 14.08 -10.71 -9.10
CA PRO A 87 14.05 -12.03 -8.45
C PRO A 87 14.91 -13.07 -9.17
N ILE A 88 14.88 -13.07 -10.51
CA ILE A 88 15.72 -13.97 -11.31
C ILE A 88 17.20 -13.62 -11.13
N GLY A 89 17.57 -12.34 -11.27
CA GLY A 89 18.95 -11.88 -11.10
C GLY A 89 19.51 -12.16 -9.70
N GLY A 90 18.73 -11.90 -8.65
CA GLY A 90 19.10 -12.20 -7.26
C GLY A 90 19.27 -13.70 -7.01
N ALA A 91 18.42 -14.54 -7.60
CA ALA A 91 18.58 -16.00 -7.55
C ALA A 91 19.87 -16.46 -8.24
N LEU A 92 20.16 -15.94 -9.44
CA LEU A 92 21.37 -16.28 -10.20
C LEU A 92 22.64 -15.84 -9.45
N LEU A 93 22.65 -14.64 -8.87
CA LEU A 93 23.78 -14.18 -8.06
C LEU A 93 24.03 -15.09 -6.85
N ALA A 94 22.96 -15.46 -6.13
CA ALA A 94 23.08 -16.36 -4.99
C ALA A 94 23.58 -17.75 -5.40
N ILE A 95 23.10 -18.30 -6.52
CA ILE A 95 23.62 -19.57 -7.07
C ILE A 95 25.11 -19.44 -7.41
N GLN A 96 25.51 -18.32 -8.01
CA GLN A 96 26.91 -18.09 -8.37
C GLN A 96 27.83 -18.04 -7.15
N VAL A 97 27.37 -17.50 -6.02
CA VAL A 97 28.10 -17.53 -4.73
C VAL A 97 28.37 -18.97 -4.29
N LEU A 98 27.46 -19.90 -4.55
CA LEU A 98 27.60 -21.31 -4.17
C LEU A 98 28.47 -22.13 -5.13
N GLY A 99 28.75 -21.61 -6.33
CA GLY A 99 29.53 -22.29 -7.36
C GLY A 99 28.83 -23.51 -7.96
N HIS A 100 29.08 -24.70 -7.40
CA HIS A 100 28.54 -25.97 -7.88
C HIS A 100 27.67 -26.69 -6.83
N PRO A 101 26.52 -26.11 -6.43
CA PRO A 101 25.60 -26.76 -5.51
C PRO A 101 24.95 -28.00 -6.13
N SER A 102 24.48 -28.92 -5.28
CA SER A 102 23.62 -30.02 -5.73
C SER A 102 22.30 -29.48 -6.30
N PRO A 103 21.63 -30.19 -7.23
CA PRO A 103 20.39 -29.71 -7.85
C PRO A 103 19.30 -29.29 -6.84
N ALA A 104 19.16 -30.05 -5.75
CA ALA A 104 18.23 -29.72 -4.67
C ALA A 104 18.58 -28.40 -3.98
N LEU A 105 19.87 -28.18 -3.69
CA LEU A 105 20.34 -26.94 -3.07
C LEU A 105 20.20 -25.74 -4.01
N THR A 106 20.45 -25.92 -5.31
CA THR A 106 20.20 -24.89 -6.34
C THR A 106 18.77 -24.39 -6.30
N VAL A 107 17.79 -25.30 -6.26
CA VAL A 107 16.37 -24.94 -6.20
C VAL A 107 16.04 -24.21 -4.90
N ILE A 108 16.51 -24.72 -3.75
CA ILE A 108 16.27 -24.08 -2.45
C ILE A 108 16.83 -22.65 -2.43
N VAL A 109 18.07 -22.47 -2.89
CA VAL A 109 18.73 -21.16 -2.89
C VAL A 109 18.08 -20.22 -3.89
N ALA A 110 17.70 -20.69 -5.08
CA ALA A 110 16.97 -19.87 -6.05
C ALA A 110 15.64 -19.35 -5.48
N LEU A 111 14.88 -20.21 -4.80
CA LEU A 111 13.62 -19.82 -4.16
C LEU A 111 13.84 -18.81 -3.03
N LEU A 112 14.83 -19.05 -2.16
CA LEU A 112 15.14 -18.16 -1.04
C LEU A 112 15.66 -16.81 -1.52
N ALA A 113 16.64 -16.79 -2.43
CA ALA A 113 17.26 -15.58 -2.94
C ALA A 113 16.32 -14.80 -3.86
N GLY A 114 15.60 -15.47 -4.76
CA GLY A 114 14.59 -14.84 -5.60
C GLY A 114 13.45 -14.24 -4.79
N GLY A 115 12.97 -14.96 -3.76
CA GLY A 115 11.99 -14.44 -2.81
C GLY A 115 12.52 -13.23 -2.02
N THR A 116 13.75 -13.29 -1.54
CA THR A 116 14.44 -12.18 -0.82
C THR A 116 14.52 -10.93 -1.70
N SER A 117 14.93 -11.11 -2.96
CA SER A 117 15.02 -10.02 -3.94
C SER A 117 13.64 -9.44 -4.26
N LEU A 118 12.62 -10.29 -4.45
CA LEU A 118 11.23 -9.85 -4.67
C LEU A 118 10.68 -9.04 -3.50
N VAL A 119 10.91 -9.49 -2.26
CA VAL A 119 10.45 -8.79 -1.06
C VAL A 119 11.10 -7.40 -0.97
N THR A 120 12.41 -7.34 -1.24
CA THR A 120 13.16 -6.07 -1.17
C THR A 120 12.76 -5.11 -2.29
N HIS A 121 12.54 -5.61 -3.52
CA HIS A 121 11.96 -4.83 -4.62
C HIS A 121 10.56 -4.30 -4.29
N THR A 122 9.72 -5.13 -3.67
CA THR A 122 8.38 -4.73 -3.25
C THR A 122 8.45 -3.63 -2.18
N ALA A 123 9.43 -3.68 -1.28
CA ALA A 123 9.65 -2.63 -0.28
C ALA A 123 10.07 -1.29 -0.92
N LYS A 124 10.95 -1.33 -1.93
CA LYS A 124 11.30 -0.16 -2.76
C LYS A 124 10.07 0.43 -3.45
N ALA A 125 9.32 -0.38 -4.19
CA ALA A 125 8.11 0.06 -4.90
C ALA A 125 7.04 0.62 -3.94
N ALA A 126 6.87 0.02 -2.76
CA ALA A 126 5.94 0.52 -1.73
C ALA A 126 6.35 1.89 -1.19
N THR A 127 7.66 2.15 -1.05
CA THR A 127 8.20 3.44 -0.60
C THR A 127 7.93 4.53 -1.63
N ARG A 128 8.13 4.24 -2.93
CA ARG A 128 7.81 5.17 -4.03
C ARG A 128 6.34 5.53 -4.10
N LEU A 129 5.44 4.56 -3.89
CA LEU A 129 3.99 4.84 -3.84
C LEU A 129 3.57 5.66 -2.62
N ALA A 130 4.33 5.59 -1.52
CA ALA A 130 4.09 6.42 -0.36
C ALA A 130 4.56 7.87 -0.58
N SER A 131 5.72 8.06 -1.22
CA SER A 131 6.29 9.39 -1.52
C SER A 131 5.59 10.11 -2.68
N ASN A 132 5.10 9.38 -3.69
CA ASN A 132 4.39 9.93 -4.85
C ASN A 132 2.98 10.50 -4.51
N THR A 133 2.70 10.78 -3.23
CA THR A 133 1.49 11.52 -2.81
C THR A 133 1.58 13.02 -3.08
N SER A 134 2.79 13.55 -3.33
CA SER A 134 3.07 14.86 -3.94
C SER A 134 4.24 14.66 -4.91
N PRO A 135 4.08 14.86 -6.23
CA PRO A 135 5.16 14.70 -7.21
C PRO A 135 6.18 15.83 -7.08
N GLU A 136 6.99 15.80 -6.03
CA GLU A 136 8.11 16.71 -5.83
C GLU A 136 9.39 16.03 -6.33
N PRO A 137 10.01 16.52 -7.42
CA PRO A 137 11.18 15.90 -8.05
C PRO A 137 12.30 15.57 -7.05
N PHE A 138 12.47 16.43 -6.04
CA PHE A 138 13.47 16.26 -4.98
C PHE A 138 13.29 14.97 -4.17
N SER A 139 12.06 14.54 -3.89
CA SER A 139 11.81 13.33 -3.09
C SER A 139 12.22 12.07 -3.84
N ASN A 140 11.92 11.98 -5.14
CA ASN A 140 12.29 10.83 -5.95
C ASN A 140 13.80 10.79 -6.21
N ILE A 141 14.41 11.97 -6.40
CA ILE A 141 15.88 12.08 -6.52
C ILE A 141 16.56 11.58 -5.25
N ALA A 142 16.13 12.05 -4.09
CA ALA A 142 16.72 11.68 -2.79
C ALA A 142 16.52 10.19 -2.47
N LEU A 143 15.34 9.63 -2.76
CA LEU A 143 15.07 8.21 -2.58
C LEU A 143 15.96 7.34 -3.45
N SER A 144 16.01 7.62 -4.76
CA SER A 144 16.87 6.89 -5.71
C SER A 144 18.35 6.98 -5.33
N PHE A 145 18.83 8.15 -4.88
CA PHE A 145 20.22 8.28 -4.41
C PHE A 145 20.47 7.51 -3.10
N GLY A 146 19.50 7.53 -2.18
CA GLY A 146 19.55 6.75 -0.95
C GLY A 146 19.55 5.24 -1.20
N GLU A 147 18.81 4.77 -2.20
CA GLU A 147 18.81 3.38 -2.65
C GLU A 147 20.20 2.96 -3.15
N ASP A 148 20.86 3.78 -3.99
CA ASP A 148 22.19 3.50 -4.49
C ASP A 148 23.25 3.49 -3.38
N LEU A 149 23.18 4.43 -2.44
CA LEU A 149 24.04 4.42 -1.25
C LEU A 149 23.80 3.19 -0.36
N ALA A 150 22.54 2.77 -0.20
CA ALA A 150 22.20 1.57 0.55
C ALA A 150 22.76 0.31 -0.12
N VAL A 151 22.76 0.26 -1.46
CA VAL A 151 23.36 -0.85 -2.21
C VAL A 151 24.88 -0.88 -2.03
N LEU A 152 25.56 0.25 -2.23
CA LEU A 152 27.02 0.33 -2.07
C LEU A 152 27.46 0.05 -0.63
N GLY A 153 26.78 0.65 0.35
CA GLY A 153 27.03 0.40 1.78
C GLY A 153 26.71 -1.04 2.18
N GLY A 154 25.65 -1.62 1.60
CA GLY A 154 25.28 -3.01 1.79
C GLY A 154 26.31 -3.98 1.20
N LEU A 155 26.86 -3.69 0.01
CA LEU A 155 27.95 -4.46 -0.60
C LEU A 155 29.21 -4.43 0.28
N ALA A 156 29.59 -3.24 0.76
CA ALA A 156 30.69 -3.10 1.70
C ALA A 156 30.45 -3.91 2.99
N LEU A 157 29.24 -3.85 3.54
CA LEU A 157 28.86 -4.62 4.73
C LEU A 157 28.90 -6.14 4.48
N VAL A 158 28.42 -6.61 3.33
CA VAL A 158 28.48 -8.01 2.92
C VAL A 158 29.94 -8.47 2.80
N HIS A 159 30.82 -7.63 2.27
CA HIS A 159 32.25 -7.95 2.16
C HIS A 159 32.94 -8.04 3.53
N PHE A 160 32.79 -7.02 4.38
CA PHE A 160 33.51 -6.96 5.67
C PHE A 160 32.88 -7.83 6.76
N ASN A 161 31.55 -7.90 6.82
CA ASN A 161 30.82 -8.60 7.90
C ASN A 161 29.55 -9.31 7.36
N PRO A 162 29.69 -10.45 6.64
CA PRO A 162 28.56 -11.16 6.03
C PRO A 162 27.43 -11.53 6.99
N LEU A 163 27.76 -11.93 8.23
CA LEU A 163 26.76 -12.29 9.24
C LEU A 163 25.97 -11.08 9.74
N LEU A 164 26.65 -9.95 9.92
CA LEU A 164 25.98 -8.70 10.30
C LEU A 164 25.07 -8.21 9.18
N ALA A 165 25.53 -8.28 7.92
CA ALA A 165 24.71 -8.00 6.75
C ALA A 165 23.45 -8.88 6.72
N LEU A 166 23.62 -10.19 6.90
CA LEU A 166 22.52 -11.16 6.95
C LEU A 166 21.51 -10.82 8.05
N SER A 167 21.96 -10.53 9.27
CA SER A 167 21.09 -10.17 10.38
C SER A 167 20.33 -8.86 10.13
N ILE A 168 20.98 -7.84 9.55
CA ILE A 168 20.34 -6.56 9.22
C ILE A 168 19.29 -6.75 8.13
N PHE A 169 19.62 -7.44 7.03
CA PHE A 169 18.68 -7.69 5.94
C PHE A 169 17.50 -8.57 6.37
N ALA A 170 17.75 -9.63 7.15
CA ALA A 170 16.68 -10.46 7.70
C ALA A 170 15.73 -9.65 8.60
N THR A 171 16.28 -8.75 9.43
CA THR A 171 15.48 -7.86 10.29
C THR A 171 14.65 -6.88 9.45
N ALA A 172 15.24 -6.27 8.43
CA ALA A 172 14.55 -5.35 7.51
C ALA A 172 13.41 -6.05 6.75
N ILE A 173 13.64 -7.28 6.26
CA ILE A 173 12.64 -8.11 5.61
C ILE A 173 11.52 -8.49 6.57
N ALA A 174 11.84 -8.94 7.78
CA ALA A 174 10.84 -9.27 8.80
C ALA A 174 9.98 -8.05 9.17
N ALA A 175 10.60 -6.89 9.34
CA ALA A 175 9.89 -5.64 9.56
C ALA A 175 8.96 -5.29 8.38
N PHE A 176 9.45 -5.39 7.14
CA PHE A 176 8.63 -5.15 5.96
C PHE A 176 7.44 -6.11 5.90
N LEU A 177 7.66 -7.42 6.05
CA LEU A 177 6.59 -8.43 6.02
C LEU A 177 5.55 -8.22 7.14
N TYR A 178 5.98 -7.77 8.32
CA TYR A 178 5.08 -7.41 9.41
C TYR A 178 4.17 -6.21 9.07
N PHE A 179 4.71 -5.18 8.40
CA PHE A 179 3.95 -3.99 8.01
C PHE A 179 3.24 -4.11 6.65
N ALA A 180 3.67 -5.04 5.79
CA ALA A 180 3.18 -5.22 4.43
C ALA A 180 1.65 -5.34 4.35
N PRO A 181 0.94 -6.11 5.20
CA PRO A 181 -0.52 -6.18 5.13
C PRO A 181 -1.21 -4.81 5.30
N LYS A 182 -0.65 -3.93 6.15
CA LYS A 182 -1.19 -2.58 6.36
C LYS A 182 -0.93 -1.70 5.14
N ILE A 183 0.27 -1.78 4.57
CA ILE A 183 0.70 -1.02 3.40
C ILE A 183 -0.11 -1.46 2.16
N LEU A 184 -0.17 -2.76 1.88
CA LEU A 184 -0.90 -3.34 0.75
C LEU A 184 -2.39 -3.03 0.81
N ARG A 185 -3.00 -3.03 2.00
CA ARG A 185 -4.41 -2.64 2.15
C ARG A 185 -4.63 -1.16 1.80
N ALA A 186 -3.71 -0.28 2.19
CA ALA A 186 -3.78 1.14 1.84
C ALA A 186 -3.54 1.37 0.33
N MET A 187 -2.59 0.66 -0.27
CA MET A 187 -2.33 0.70 -1.71
C MET A 187 -3.54 0.22 -2.53
N LYS A 188 -4.13 -0.91 -2.15
CA LYS A 188 -5.33 -1.46 -2.81
C LYS A 188 -6.49 -0.46 -2.82
N ALA A 189 -6.69 0.26 -1.71
CA ALA A 189 -7.69 1.32 -1.62
C ALA A 189 -7.43 2.44 -2.64
N LYS A 190 -6.20 2.97 -2.70
CA LYS A 190 -5.83 4.04 -3.63
C LYS A 190 -5.94 3.60 -5.09
N ILE A 191 -5.43 2.41 -5.43
CA ILE A 191 -5.52 1.86 -6.78
C ILE A 191 -6.98 1.69 -7.20
N TRP A 192 -7.81 1.15 -6.31
CA TRP A 192 -9.24 1.04 -6.58
C TRP A 192 -9.89 2.40 -6.87
N LEU A 193 -9.60 3.44 -6.08
CA LEU A 193 -10.11 4.80 -6.33
C LEU A 193 -9.64 5.36 -7.67
N ALA A 194 -8.35 5.18 -8.01
CA ALA A 194 -7.79 5.64 -9.28
C ALA A 194 -8.41 4.93 -10.49
N LEU A 195 -8.53 3.61 -10.45
CA LEU A 195 -9.17 2.82 -11.51
C LEU A 195 -10.64 3.19 -11.70
N ASN A 196 -11.39 3.41 -10.61
CA ASN A 196 -12.78 3.86 -10.72
C ASN A 196 -12.87 5.26 -11.34
N LYS A 197 -11.95 6.17 -11.03
CA LYS A 197 -11.91 7.50 -11.65
C LYS A 197 -11.62 7.41 -13.16
N LEU A 198 -10.69 6.56 -13.58
CA LEU A 198 -10.33 6.38 -15.00
C LEU A 198 -11.43 5.70 -15.81
N ASN A 199 -12.12 4.71 -15.24
CA ASN A 199 -13.12 3.92 -15.95
C ASN A 199 -14.52 4.54 -15.99
N SER A 200 -14.70 5.75 -15.44
CA SER A 200 -16.04 6.32 -15.31
C SER A 200 -16.39 7.25 -16.45
N PRO A 201 -17.57 7.08 -17.07
CA PRO A 201 -18.05 8.01 -18.09
C PRO A 201 -18.25 9.40 -17.48
N ALA A 202 -18.00 10.44 -18.26
CA ALA A 202 -18.09 11.84 -17.86
C ALA A 202 -19.52 12.34 -17.55
N ASP A 203 -20.50 11.44 -17.50
CA ASP A 203 -21.91 11.79 -17.48
C ASP A 203 -22.38 12.08 -16.04
N LEU A 204 -22.28 13.35 -15.67
CA LEU A 204 -22.50 13.90 -14.32
C LEU A 204 -23.98 14.18 -13.98
N ASN A 205 -24.92 13.97 -14.92
CA ASN A 205 -26.28 14.53 -14.81
C ASN A 205 -27.44 13.53 -14.79
N MET A 206 -27.21 12.24 -14.53
CA MET A 206 -28.31 11.30 -14.34
C MET A 206 -28.88 11.41 -12.91
N PRO A 207 -30.23 11.44 -12.73
CA PRO A 207 -30.83 11.40 -11.42
C PRO A 207 -30.48 10.06 -10.75
N VAL A 208 -29.58 10.11 -9.79
CA VAL A 208 -29.17 8.92 -9.03
C VAL A 208 -30.27 8.63 -8.02
N LYS A 209 -30.76 7.38 -7.95
CA LYS A 209 -31.52 6.92 -6.81
C LYS A 209 -30.56 6.27 -5.82
N LEU A 210 -30.75 6.53 -4.54
CA LEU A 210 -29.95 5.87 -3.50
C LEU A 210 -30.01 4.35 -3.70
N PRO A 211 -28.84 3.67 -3.81
CA PRO A 211 -28.81 2.25 -4.09
C PRO A 211 -29.45 1.48 -2.93
N LEU A 212 -30.50 0.72 -3.22
CA LEU A 212 -31.22 -0.09 -2.23
C LEU A 212 -30.55 -1.45 -2.00
N MET A 213 -29.72 -1.90 -2.94
CA MET A 213 -29.18 -3.27 -2.93
C MET A 213 -27.78 -3.32 -2.32
N LEU A 214 -27.69 -3.99 -1.17
CA LEU A 214 -26.42 -4.37 -0.56
C LEU A 214 -25.79 -5.55 -1.35
N PRO A 215 -24.50 -5.51 -1.72
CA PRO A 215 -23.85 -6.63 -2.43
C PRO A 215 -24.02 -7.94 -1.66
N ALA A 216 -24.30 -9.05 -2.37
CA ALA A 216 -24.61 -10.35 -1.76
C ALA A 216 -23.58 -10.81 -0.69
N ARG A 217 -22.30 -10.48 -0.91
CA ARG A 217 -21.20 -10.79 0.02
C ARG A 217 -21.34 -10.09 1.39
N LEU A 218 -21.97 -8.92 1.42
CA LEU A 218 -22.23 -8.12 2.63
C LEU A 218 -23.64 -8.37 3.19
N ALA A 219 -24.60 -8.75 2.34
CA ALA A 219 -25.98 -9.06 2.75
C ALA A 219 -26.05 -10.13 3.86
N SER A 220 -25.21 -11.18 3.77
CA SER A 220 -25.13 -12.21 4.82
C SER A 220 -24.63 -11.67 6.16
N ILE A 221 -23.77 -10.64 6.15
CA ILE A 221 -23.21 -10.03 7.36
C ILE A 221 -24.26 -9.13 7.99
N PHE A 222 -24.91 -8.30 7.17
CA PHE A 222 -26.02 -7.46 7.61
C PHE A 222 -27.15 -8.31 8.21
N ARG A 223 -27.57 -9.39 7.55
CA ARG A 223 -28.63 -10.28 8.07
C ARG A 223 -28.31 -10.91 9.43
N ARG A 224 -27.04 -11.22 9.71
CA ARG A 224 -26.64 -11.75 11.03
C ARG A 224 -26.74 -10.72 12.14
N GLN A 225 -26.59 -9.44 11.81
CA GLN A 225 -26.65 -8.35 12.79
C GLN A 225 -28.06 -7.76 12.90
N ASN A 226 -28.79 -7.74 11.79
CA ASN A 226 -30.16 -7.31 11.71
C ASN A 226 -31.11 -8.43 12.17
N VAL A 227 -31.08 -8.71 13.48
CA VAL A 227 -31.92 -9.74 14.11
C VAL A 227 -33.38 -9.29 14.15
N LEU A 228 -33.64 -7.97 14.13
CA LEU A 228 -34.97 -7.36 14.24
C LEU A 228 -35.71 -7.25 12.89
N GLY A 229 -35.10 -7.68 11.78
CA GLY A 229 -35.75 -7.69 10.46
C GLY A 229 -35.87 -6.31 9.82
N GLU A 230 -35.01 -5.37 10.21
CA GLU A 230 -34.98 -3.99 9.71
C GLU A 230 -34.88 -3.91 8.19
N THR A 231 -35.61 -2.97 7.60
CA THR A 231 -35.68 -2.75 6.16
C THR A 231 -34.65 -1.70 5.73
N ILE A 232 -33.88 -2.02 4.68
CA ILE A 232 -32.83 -1.12 4.17
C ILE A 232 -33.48 0.05 3.42
N VAL A 233 -33.16 1.28 3.83
CA VAL A 233 -33.51 2.50 3.08
C VAL A 233 -32.52 2.76 1.96
N TRP A 234 -31.24 2.57 2.26
CA TRP A 234 -30.16 2.64 1.29
C TRP A 234 -28.94 1.89 1.79
N ALA A 235 -28.15 1.38 0.85
CA ALA A 235 -26.90 0.68 1.08
C ALA A 235 -25.85 1.15 0.07
N ALA A 236 -24.84 1.87 0.54
CA ALA A 236 -23.85 2.49 -0.31
C ALA A 236 -22.46 1.85 -0.10
N PRO A 237 -21.89 1.14 -1.11
CA PRO A 237 -20.56 0.58 -0.99
C PRO A 237 -19.51 1.69 -0.88
N CYS A 238 -18.63 1.57 0.11
CA CYS A 238 -17.64 2.58 0.45
C CYS A 238 -16.37 1.95 1.03
N LEU A 239 -15.34 2.77 1.15
CA LEU A 239 -14.14 2.46 1.89
C LEU A 239 -14.20 3.19 3.24
N SER A 240 -13.86 2.53 4.35
CA SER A 240 -13.71 3.23 5.61
C SER A 240 -12.42 4.05 5.65
N GLY A 241 -12.52 5.28 6.15
CA GLY A 241 -11.40 6.06 6.64
C GLY A 241 -11.13 5.79 8.12
N ARG A 242 -10.48 6.73 8.81
CA ARG A 242 -10.23 6.64 10.25
C ARG A 242 -11.56 6.86 11.00
N GLY A 243 -11.93 5.92 11.86
CA GLY A 243 -13.16 6.00 12.66
C GLY A 243 -12.99 5.33 14.02
N ARG A 244 -13.83 5.69 14.99
CA ARG A 244 -13.86 5.00 16.30
C ARG A 244 -14.22 3.53 16.08
N ARG A 245 -13.34 2.61 16.48
CA ARG A 245 -13.49 1.14 16.30
C ARG A 245 -13.57 0.65 14.84
N ILE A 246 -13.48 1.54 13.85
CA ILE A 246 -13.47 1.18 12.43
C ILE A 246 -12.03 1.35 11.89
N PRO A 247 -11.39 0.28 11.41
CA PRO A 247 -10.06 0.39 10.82
C PRO A 247 -10.13 1.15 9.48
N PRO A 248 -9.11 1.94 9.12
CA PRO A 248 -9.04 2.58 7.82
C PRO A 248 -8.78 1.57 6.70
N ASN A 249 -9.16 1.95 5.49
CA ASN A 249 -9.02 1.21 4.25
C ASN A 249 -9.73 -0.15 4.25
N LEU A 250 -10.89 -0.25 4.91
CA LEU A 250 -11.74 -1.43 4.86
C LEU A 250 -12.83 -1.26 3.80
N PHE A 251 -12.90 -2.19 2.85
CA PHE A 251 -13.97 -2.21 1.87
C PHE A 251 -15.25 -2.77 2.51
N GLY A 252 -16.33 -2.00 2.43
CA GLY A 252 -17.62 -2.34 3.01
C GLY A 252 -18.75 -1.55 2.38
N ALA A 253 -19.83 -1.41 3.12
CA ALA A 253 -20.94 -0.55 2.77
C ALA A 253 -21.51 0.12 4.03
N LEU A 254 -21.97 1.35 3.86
CA LEU A 254 -22.86 1.98 4.82
C LEU A 254 -24.30 1.57 4.51
N VAL A 255 -25.07 1.30 5.56
CA VAL A 255 -26.46 0.87 5.49
C VAL A 255 -27.26 1.71 6.46
N ALA A 256 -28.35 2.32 5.98
CA ALA A 256 -29.37 2.94 6.83
C ALA A 256 -30.66 2.12 6.75
N THR A 257 -31.37 2.04 7.87
CA THR A 257 -32.63 1.29 8.01
C THR A 257 -33.81 2.20 8.34
N ASN A 258 -35.04 1.72 8.13
CA ASN A 258 -36.25 2.49 8.38
C ASN A 258 -36.58 2.57 9.87
N GLU A 259 -36.31 1.49 10.59
CA GLU A 259 -36.75 1.26 11.96
C GLU A 259 -35.86 2.00 12.96
N GLU A 260 -34.56 2.07 12.71
CA GLU A 260 -33.60 2.83 13.53
C GLU A 260 -32.99 4.01 12.75
N PRO A 261 -33.77 5.07 12.46
CA PRO A 261 -33.37 6.16 11.55
C PRO A 261 -32.17 6.99 12.05
N HIS A 262 -31.82 6.86 13.33
CA HIS A 262 -30.75 7.59 14.01
C HIS A 262 -29.43 6.80 14.07
N LYS A 263 -29.42 5.59 13.50
CA LYS A 263 -28.23 4.74 13.41
C LYS A 263 -27.93 4.44 11.96
N ILE A 264 -26.64 4.33 11.68
CA ILE A 264 -26.16 3.74 10.43
C ILE A 264 -25.22 2.59 10.76
N LEU A 265 -25.24 1.56 9.92
CA LEU A 265 -24.39 0.39 10.08
C LEU A 265 -23.33 0.41 9.01
N PHE A 266 -22.07 0.29 9.41
CA PHE A 266 -20.99 -0.04 8.49
C PHE A 266 -20.74 -1.54 8.51
N VAL A 267 -21.00 -2.23 7.39
CA VAL A 267 -20.82 -3.67 7.23
C VAL A 267 -19.66 -3.97 6.27
N ALA A 268 -18.76 -4.86 6.68
CA ALA A 268 -17.54 -5.17 5.94
C ALA A 268 -17.00 -6.57 6.29
N ARG A 269 -15.89 -6.96 5.65
CA ARG A 269 -15.10 -8.13 6.05
C ARG A 269 -13.69 -7.70 6.46
N LYS A 270 -13.31 -7.99 7.70
CA LYS A 270 -11.97 -7.72 8.24
C LYS A 270 -11.20 -9.04 8.36
N ASN A 271 -10.13 -9.19 7.59
CA ASN A 271 -9.31 -10.41 7.53
C ASN A 271 -10.18 -11.68 7.31
N GLY A 272 -11.12 -11.61 6.36
CA GLY A 272 -12.05 -12.71 6.04
C GLY A 272 -13.24 -12.84 6.99
N ARG A 273 -13.15 -12.33 8.22
CA ARG A 273 -14.23 -12.41 9.22
C ARG A 273 -15.28 -11.32 9.00
N PRO A 274 -16.58 -11.61 9.28
CA PRO A 274 -17.61 -10.59 9.33
C PRO A 274 -17.23 -9.47 10.28
N PHE A 275 -17.38 -8.22 9.83
CA PHE A 275 -17.18 -7.04 10.64
C PHE A 275 -18.37 -6.13 10.45
N ALA A 276 -18.92 -5.63 11.54
CA ALA A 276 -19.92 -4.60 11.45
C ALA A 276 -19.89 -3.69 12.66
N GLN A 277 -20.19 -2.42 12.44
CA GLN A 277 -20.14 -1.39 13.46
C GLN A 277 -21.34 -0.46 13.28
N THR A 278 -22.16 -0.37 14.31
CA THR A 278 -23.24 0.62 14.40
C THR A 278 -22.65 1.97 14.80
N ILE A 279 -23.13 3.02 14.16
CA ILE A 279 -22.77 4.41 14.39
C ILE A 279 -24.06 5.13 14.78
N GLU A 280 -24.14 5.53 16.03
CA GLU A 280 -25.19 6.42 16.52
C GLU A 280 -24.89 7.84 16.04
N LEU A 281 -25.87 8.47 15.40
CA LEU A 281 -25.73 9.80 14.81
C LEU A 281 -26.04 10.92 15.81
N GLU A 282 -26.43 10.57 17.04
CA GLU A 282 -26.81 11.54 18.07
C GLU A 282 -25.65 12.46 18.47
N GLY A 283 -25.89 13.77 18.42
CA GLY A 283 -24.86 14.78 18.67
C GLY A 283 -23.76 14.86 17.60
N LEU A 284 -23.95 14.21 16.44
CA LEU A 284 -23.02 14.27 15.31
C LEU A 284 -23.61 15.09 14.16
N ARG A 285 -22.73 15.74 13.40
CA ARG A 285 -23.00 16.41 12.14
C ARG A 285 -22.36 15.63 10.99
N VAL A 286 -22.86 15.88 9.79
CA VAL A 286 -22.43 15.22 8.57
C VAL A 286 -21.98 16.29 7.57
N ALA A 287 -20.90 16.02 6.84
CA ALA A 287 -20.42 16.89 5.77
C ALA A 287 -19.88 16.07 4.59
N HIS A 288 -19.94 16.67 3.41
CA HIS A 288 -19.31 16.17 2.19
C HIS A 288 -18.00 16.94 1.95
N GLU A 289 -16.90 16.22 1.74
CA GLU A 289 -15.58 16.79 1.42
C GLU A 289 -15.05 16.15 0.11
N PRO A 290 -15.13 16.85 -1.03
CA PRO A 290 -14.57 16.35 -2.28
C PRO A 290 -13.04 16.41 -2.28
N LYS A 291 -12.38 15.37 -2.82
CA LYS A 291 -10.92 15.31 -3.05
C LYS A 291 -10.61 14.87 -4.47
N PHE A 292 -9.35 14.99 -4.90
CA PHE A 292 -8.97 14.67 -6.28
C PHE A 292 -9.34 13.24 -6.74
N LEU A 293 -9.18 12.22 -5.87
CA LEU A 293 -9.46 10.81 -6.19
C LEU A 293 -10.73 10.27 -5.52
N SER A 294 -11.39 11.04 -4.65
CA SER A 294 -12.50 10.52 -3.86
C SER A 294 -13.53 11.58 -3.46
N GLU A 295 -14.67 11.09 -3.03
CA GLU A 295 -15.73 11.85 -2.37
C GLU A 295 -15.82 11.36 -0.93
N ASN A 296 -15.64 12.25 0.04
CA ASN A 296 -15.62 11.85 1.44
C ASN A 296 -16.92 12.25 2.13
N LEU A 297 -17.53 11.28 2.81
CA LEU A 297 -18.54 11.50 3.82
C LEU A 297 -17.85 11.58 5.18
N ILE A 298 -17.98 12.72 5.86
CA ILE A 298 -17.40 12.95 7.19
C ILE A 298 -18.54 13.05 8.19
N ILE A 299 -18.45 12.27 9.27
CA ILE A 299 -19.36 12.35 10.41
C ILE A 299 -18.52 12.78 11.60
N PHE A 300 -18.90 13.86 12.28
CA PHE A 300 -18.08 14.50 13.31
C PHE A 300 -18.96 15.09 14.42
N PRO A 301 -18.45 15.27 15.65
CA PRO A 301 -19.25 15.83 16.73
C PRO A 301 -19.74 17.26 16.42
N ALA A 302 -20.99 17.55 16.78
CA ALA A 302 -21.59 18.88 16.62
C ALA A 302 -20.92 19.93 17.52
N ALA A 303 -20.52 19.54 18.73
CA ALA A 303 -19.78 20.36 19.69
C ALA A 303 -18.80 19.49 20.50
N GLY A 304 -17.68 20.10 20.93
CA GLY A 304 -16.69 19.45 21.80
C GLY A 304 -15.84 18.35 21.13
N LYS A 305 -15.26 17.48 21.96
CA LYS A 305 -14.50 16.30 21.50
C LYS A 305 -15.43 15.09 21.39
N GLY A 306 -15.45 14.44 20.23
CA GLY A 306 -16.28 13.28 19.97
C GLY A 306 -15.74 12.42 18.81
N PRO A 307 -16.40 11.30 18.50
CA PRO A 307 -15.92 10.40 17.46
C PRO A 307 -16.06 11.04 16.07
N LYS A 308 -14.96 11.04 15.32
CA LYS A 308 -14.96 11.38 13.90
C LYS A 308 -14.91 10.09 13.08
N TYR A 309 -15.79 9.97 12.10
CA TYR A 309 -15.82 8.91 11.10
C TYR A 309 -15.62 9.51 9.72
N LEU A 310 -14.88 8.78 8.90
CA LEU A 310 -14.63 9.14 7.51
C LEU A 310 -15.02 7.93 6.66
N PHE A 311 -15.79 8.14 5.62
CA PHE A 311 -16.09 7.14 4.60
C PHE A 311 -15.76 7.73 3.23
N THR A 312 -15.08 6.95 2.41
CA THR A 312 -14.50 7.39 1.15
C THR A 312 -15.17 6.63 0.01
N PHE A 313 -15.68 7.38 -0.94
CA PHE A 313 -16.34 6.91 -2.14
C PHE A 313 -15.49 7.28 -3.36
N PRO A 314 -15.56 6.52 -4.46
CA PRO A 314 -14.89 6.91 -5.69
C PRO A 314 -15.57 8.16 -6.28
N ARG A 315 -14.80 9.03 -6.96
CA ARG A 315 -15.30 10.27 -7.62
C ARG A 315 -16.63 10.16 -8.37
N PRO A 316 -16.88 9.09 -9.14
CA PRO A 316 -18.12 8.94 -9.92
C PRO A 316 -19.38 8.83 -9.05
N ARG A 317 -19.25 8.68 -7.73
CA ARG A 317 -20.37 8.58 -6.79
C ARG A 317 -20.66 9.88 -6.03
N ALA A 318 -20.19 11.03 -6.52
CA ALA A 318 -20.44 12.34 -5.89
C ALA A 318 -21.93 12.57 -5.57
N ALA A 319 -22.81 12.41 -6.56
CA ALA A 319 -24.26 12.56 -6.38
C ALA A 319 -24.85 11.60 -5.33
N VAL A 320 -24.32 10.37 -5.21
CA VAL A 320 -24.74 9.43 -4.15
C VAL A 320 -24.34 9.96 -2.78
N VAL A 321 -23.13 10.52 -2.65
CA VAL A 321 -22.64 11.07 -1.38
C VAL A 321 -23.45 12.30 -0.98
N GLU A 322 -23.74 13.20 -1.92
CA GLU A 322 -24.58 14.38 -1.69
C GLU A 322 -25.97 13.97 -1.18
N GLN A 323 -26.63 13.02 -1.85
CA GLN A 323 -27.94 12.51 -1.40
C GLN A 323 -27.90 11.84 -0.02
N ILE A 324 -26.82 11.11 0.30
CA ILE A 324 -26.63 10.54 1.63
C ILE A 324 -26.49 11.66 2.67
N VAL A 325 -25.73 12.71 2.38
CA VAL A 325 -25.56 13.84 3.30
C VAL A 325 -26.87 14.58 3.52
N GLU A 326 -27.60 14.91 2.45
CA GLU A 326 -28.91 15.56 2.52
C GLU A 326 -29.88 14.74 3.37
N TYR A 327 -30.03 13.44 3.07
CA TYR A 327 -30.87 12.53 3.82
C TYR A 327 -30.52 12.48 5.33
N LEU A 328 -29.23 12.43 5.66
CA LEU A 328 -28.78 12.38 7.05
C LEU A 328 -29.00 13.72 7.76
N CYS A 329 -28.75 14.84 7.09
CA CYS A 329 -28.97 16.19 7.62
C CYS A 329 -30.45 16.47 7.87
N GLU A 330 -31.34 16.13 6.94
CA GLU A 330 -32.79 16.27 7.11
C GLU A 330 -33.27 15.49 8.33
N ARG A 331 -32.82 14.25 8.50
CA ARG A 331 -33.21 13.42 9.65
C ARG A 331 -32.66 13.92 10.98
N LEU A 332 -31.45 14.45 11.00
CA LEU A 332 -30.88 15.07 12.20
C LEU A 332 -31.63 16.36 12.56
N GLY A 333 -31.94 17.21 11.58
CA GLY A 333 -32.65 18.47 11.78
C GLY A 333 -34.13 18.30 12.20
N GLN A 334 -34.82 17.27 11.70
CA GLN A 334 -36.17 16.91 12.17
C GLN A 334 -36.17 16.57 13.68
N ARG A 335 -35.10 15.97 14.19
CA ARG A 335 -34.98 15.62 15.61
C ARG A 335 -34.68 16.82 16.49
N GLU A 336 -33.80 17.74 16.09
CA GLU A 336 -33.56 18.99 16.84
C GLU A 336 -34.87 19.77 17.03
N ARG A 337 -35.70 19.81 15.98
CA ARG A 337 -37.04 20.41 16.05
C ARG A 337 -38.01 19.64 16.95
N ALA A 338 -37.95 18.31 16.96
CA ALA A 338 -38.79 17.46 17.82
C ALA A 338 -38.34 17.42 19.29
N ALA A 339 -37.06 17.69 19.57
CA ALA A 339 -36.46 17.66 20.91
C ALA A 339 -36.65 18.97 21.70
N GLY A 340 -37.22 20.01 21.08
CA GLY A 340 -37.70 21.20 21.80
C GLY A 340 -36.62 22.13 22.33
N GLU A 341 -35.66 22.55 21.50
CA GLU A 341 -35.07 23.87 21.71
C GLU A 341 -35.98 24.92 21.06
N PRO A 342 -36.53 25.88 21.82
CA PRO A 342 -37.43 26.87 21.26
C PRO A 342 -36.67 27.72 20.24
N HIS A 343 -37.21 27.76 19.02
CA HIS A 343 -36.86 28.77 18.04
C HIS A 343 -37.19 30.13 18.64
N VAL A 344 -36.19 30.84 19.16
CA VAL A 344 -36.35 32.24 19.53
C VAL A 344 -36.44 33.02 18.23
N ASP A 345 -37.68 33.34 17.87
CA ASP A 345 -38.01 34.25 16.78
C ASP A 345 -37.41 35.65 17.10
N PRO A 346 -36.54 36.23 16.25
CA PRO A 346 -35.95 37.54 16.52
C PRO A 346 -36.97 38.71 16.41
N ALA A 347 -38.27 38.43 16.23
CA ALA A 347 -39.33 39.43 16.11
C ALA A 347 -40.14 39.68 17.39
N VAL A 348 -39.70 39.21 18.57
CA VAL A 348 -40.32 39.57 19.87
C VAL A 348 -39.32 40.26 20.79
N LEU A 349 -38.84 41.42 20.36
CA LEU A 349 -38.45 42.51 21.23
C LEU A 349 -39.04 43.79 20.61
N ALA A 350 -40.24 44.12 21.08
CA ALA A 350 -40.84 45.43 20.95
C ALA A 350 -40.01 46.50 21.67
#